data_AF-D3BR93-F1
#
_entry.id   AF-D3BR93-F1
#
_cell.length_a   1.000
_cell.length_b   1.000
_cell.length_c   1.000
_cell.angle_alpha   90.00
_cell.angle_beta   90.00
_cell.angle_gamma   90.00
#
_symmetry.space_group_name_H-M   'P 1'
#
loop_
_entity.id
_entity.type
_entity.pdbx_description
1 polymer ?
#
loop_
_entity_poly.entity_id
_entity_poly.type
_entity_poly.pdbx_seq_one_letter_code
_entity_poly.pdbx_strand_id
1 'polypeptide(L)'
;MEVCALEEQKLNEYGLTLDIIKTEQGKDDFCIKIRKALDGTELKAPVDLPFYSLEDDVLYFNYDHSKVNPFSSRVLTSRIWVPLSLRNKVMSYYHDDLLTGGHLGFIKTLEKIKCKFYWLTIIPDLKSFISSCMTCALITSK
;
A
#
# COMPACT_ATOMS: atom_id res chain seq x y z
N MET A 1 -9.99 20.46 -2.12
CA MET A 1 -9.07 20.32 -3.27
C MET A 1 -7.61 20.52 -2.87
N GLU A 2 -7.26 21.45 -1.96
CA GLU A 2 -5.85 21.67 -1.53
C GLU A 2 -5.19 20.50 -0.77
N VAL A 3 -5.94 19.75 0.06
CA VAL A 3 -5.35 18.67 0.88
C VAL A 3 -4.80 17.51 0.04
N CYS A 4 -5.43 17.21 -1.10
CA CYS A 4 -5.02 16.11 -1.99
C CYS A 4 -3.70 16.44 -2.71
N ALA A 5 -3.56 17.68 -3.17
CA ALA A 5 -2.34 18.14 -3.84
C ALA A 5 -1.13 18.18 -2.88
N LEU A 6 -1.36 18.54 -1.62
CA LEU A 6 -0.32 18.52 -0.58
C LEU A 6 0.14 17.11 -0.23
N GLU A 7 -0.78 16.13 -0.20
CA GLU A 7 -0.42 14.73 0.02
C GLU A 7 0.42 14.16 -1.14
N GLU A 8 0.06 14.50 -2.39
CA GLU A 8 0.83 14.08 -3.56
C GLU A 8 2.22 14.70 -3.60
N GLN A 9 2.34 15.99 -3.27
CA GLN A 9 3.64 16.66 -3.19
C GLN A 9 4.55 16.00 -2.16
N LYS A 10 4.04 15.67 -0.97
CA LYS A 10 4.84 15.01 0.07
C LYS A 10 5.19 13.55 -0.25
N LEU A 11 4.29 12.82 -0.90
CA LEU A 11 4.62 11.48 -1.40
C LEU A 11 5.83 11.55 -2.35
N ASN A 12 5.93 12.59 -3.17
CA ASN A 12 7.08 12.80 -4.04
C ASN A 12 8.36 13.09 -3.26
N GLU A 13 8.29 13.91 -2.20
CA GLU A 13 9.43 14.18 -1.30
C GLU A 13 9.95 12.90 -0.62
N TYR A 14 9.05 11.97 -0.27
CA TYR A 14 9.40 10.65 0.26
C TYR A 14 9.87 9.65 -0.81
N GLY A 15 9.91 10.06 -2.08
CA GLY A 15 10.27 9.20 -3.22
C GLY A 15 9.25 8.09 -3.47
N LEU A 16 7.96 8.35 -3.22
CA LEU A 16 6.83 7.45 -3.45
C LEU A 16 6.01 7.88 -4.68
N THR A 17 6.69 8.32 -5.74
CA THR A 17 6.11 8.61 -7.06
C THR A 17 5.76 7.32 -7.80
N LEU A 18 4.82 7.36 -8.75
CA LEU A 18 4.50 6.21 -9.60
C LEU A 18 5.71 5.69 -10.39
N ASP A 19 6.60 6.54 -10.89
CA ASP A 19 7.79 6.12 -11.64
C ASP A 19 8.77 5.30 -10.80
N ILE A 20 9.03 5.74 -9.57
CA ILE A 20 9.85 4.99 -8.60
C ILE A 20 9.15 3.66 -8.27
N ILE A 21 7.85 3.67 -7.99
CA ILE A 21 7.10 2.46 -7.67
C ILE A 21 7.17 1.46 -8.82
N LYS A 22 6.91 1.91 -10.06
CA LYS A 22 7.03 1.11 -11.28
C LYS A 22 8.42 0.50 -11.41
N THR A 23 9.46 1.30 -11.21
CA THR A 23 10.86 0.86 -11.28
C THR A 23 11.15 -0.22 -10.24
N GLU A 24 10.71 -0.03 -9.00
CA GLU A 24 10.93 -0.99 -7.92
C GLU A 24 10.09 -2.26 -8.07
N GLN A 25 8.86 -2.15 -8.57
CA GLN A 25 8.04 -3.31 -8.96
C GLN A 25 8.68 -4.10 -10.11
N GLY A 26 9.47 -3.47 -10.98
CA GLY A 26 10.23 -4.14 -12.02
C GLY A 26 11.35 -5.06 -11.50
N LYS A 27 11.76 -4.88 -10.24
CA LYS A 27 12.83 -5.64 -9.57
C LYS A 27 12.31 -6.65 -8.55
N ASP A 28 11.02 -6.58 -8.20
CA ASP A 28 10.39 -7.39 -7.17
C ASP A 28 9.85 -8.71 -7.78
N ASP A 29 10.34 -9.85 -7.29
CA ASP A 29 10.01 -11.17 -7.82
C ASP A 29 8.50 -11.45 -7.85
N PHE A 30 7.78 -11.01 -6.82
CA PHE A 30 6.33 -11.18 -6.75
C PHE A 30 5.66 -10.35 -7.87
N CYS A 31 6.05 -9.09 -8.01
CA CYS A 31 5.50 -8.21 -9.04
C CYS A 31 5.78 -8.74 -10.46
N ILE A 32 7.01 -9.22 -10.70
CA ILE A 32 7.41 -9.82 -11.98
C ILE A 32 6.55 -11.06 -12.29
N LYS A 33 6.34 -11.92 -11.30
CA LYS A 33 5.51 -13.13 -11.46
C LYS A 33 4.05 -12.78 -11.78
N ILE A 34 3.46 -11.83 -11.05
CA ILE A 34 2.08 -11.40 -11.30
C ILE A 34 1.94 -10.78 -12.69
N ARG A 35 2.90 -9.94 -13.11
CA ARG A 35 2.91 -9.34 -14.45
C ARG A 35 2.92 -10.42 -15.54
N LYS A 36 3.83 -11.41 -15.45
CA LYS A 36 3.86 -12.54 -16.39
C LYS A 36 2.56 -13.32 -16.44
N ALA A 37 1.89 -13.48 -15.30
CA ALA A 37 0.59 -14.14 -15.22
C ALA A 37 -0.54 -13.33 -15.85
N LEU A 38 -0.53 -12.00 -15.70
CA LEU A 38 -1.48 -11.10 -16.38
C LEU A 38 -1.26 -11.09 -17.90
N ASP A 39 0.00 -11.17 -18.35
CA ASP A 39 0.36 -11.24 -19.77
C ASP A 39 0.12 -12.63 -20.40
N GLY A 40 -0.34 -13.62 -19.61
CA GLY A 40 -0.60 -14.98 -20.07
C GLY A 40 0.66 -15.82 -20.37
N THR A 41 1.84 -15.32 -19.99
CA THR A 41 3.14 -16.01 -20.20
C THR A 41 3.51 -16.97 -19.06
N GLU A 42 2.80 -16.90 -17.92
CA GLU A 42 2.95 -17.81 -16.80
C GLU A 42 2.06 -19.05 -16.97
N LEU A 43 2.66 -20.24 -16.94
CA LEU A 43 1.94 -21.51 -17.11
C LEU A 43 1.09 -21.90 -15.89
N LYS A 44 1.39 -21.32 -14.72
CA LYS A 44 0.65 -21.52 -13.46
C LYS A 44 0.29 -20.18 -12.84
N ALA A 45 -0.80 -19.59 -13.34
CA ALA A 45 -1.37 -18.38 -12.78
C ALA A 45 -1.78 -18.57 -11.30
N PRO A 46 -1.51 -17.59 -10.43
CA PRO A 46 -2.03 -17.59 -9.07
C PRO A 46 -3.57 -17.56 -9.03
N VAL A 47 -4.18 -18.24 -8.06
CA VAL A 47 -5.65 -18.30 -7.90
C VAL A 47 -6.26 -16.91 -7.63
N ASP A 48 -5.47 -16.03 -7.01
CA ASP A 48 -5.83 -14.66 -6.68
C ASP A 48 -5.58 -13.66 -7.83
N LEU A 49 -5.16 -14.13 -9.02
CA LEU A 49 -4.90 -13.26 -10.19
C LEU A 49 -6.03 -12.26 -10.52
N PRO A 50 -7.33 -12.60 -10.40
CA PRO A 50 -8.41 -11.64 -10.64
C PRO A 50 -8.42 -10.41 -9.73
N PHE A 51 -7.64 -10.43 -8.63
CA PHE A 51 -7.45 -9.28 -7.76
C PHE A 51 -6.29 -8.38 -8.20
N TYR A 52 -5.63 -8.64 -9.32
CA TYR A 52 -4.53 -7.79 -9.79
C TYR A 52 -4.85 -7.19 -11.15
N SER A 53 -4.32 -6.00 -11.39
CA SER A 53 -4.39 -5.31 -12.67
C SER A 53 -3.14 -4.48 -12.92
N LEU A 54 -2.85 -4.22 -14.19
CA LEU A 54 -1.79 -3.31 -14.61
C LEU A 54 -2.43 -2.06 -15.23
N GLU A 55 -1.96 -0.90 -14.80
CA GLU A 55 -2.30 0.40 -15.37
C GLU A 55 -1.01 1.21 -15.45
N ASP A 56 -0.66 1.69 -16.65
CA ASP A 56 0.62 2.37 -16.96
C ASP A 56 1.88 1.61 -16.47
N ASP A 57 1.81 0.28 -16.56
CA ASP A 57 2.77 -0.72 -16.05
C ASP A 57 2.95 -0.79 -14.54
N VAL A 58 2.15 -0.03 -13.78
CA VAL A 58 2.08 -0.12 -12.32
C VAL A 58 1.11 -1.22 -11.95
N LEU A 59 1.55 -2.11 -11.04
CA LEU A 59 0.73 -3.19 -10.51
C LEU A 59 -0.19 -2.68 -9.40
N TYR A 60 -1.48 -3.01 -9.52
CA TYR A 60 -2.52 -2.71 -8.54
C TYR A 60 -3.12 -3.99 -7.98
N PHE A 61 -3.64 -3.87 -6.75
CA PHE A 61 -4.51 -4.84 -6.10
C PHE A 61 -5.94 -4.30 -6.01
N ASN A 62 -6.90 -5.07 -6.50
CA ASN A 62 -8.32 -4.76 -6.59
C ASN A 62 -9.08 -5.46 -5.46
N TYR A 63 -9.72 -4.65 -4.63
CA TYR A 63 -10.53 -5.13 -3.52
C TYR A 63 -12.03 -4.94 -3.81
N ASP A 64 -12.79 -6.03 -3.68
CA ASP A 64 -14.24 -6.03 -3.83
C ASP A 64 -14.93 -5.93 -2.48
N HIS A 65 -15.52 -4.77 -2.19
CA HIS A 65 -16.20 -4.49 -0.93
C HIS A 65 -17.51 -5.27 -0.78
N SER A 66 -18.11 -5.73 -1.88
CA SER A 66 -19.34 -6.54 -1.83
C SER A 66 -19.11 -7.91 -1.18
N LYS A 67 -17.85 -8.38 -1.13
CA LYS A 67 -17.48 -9.63 -0.45
C LYS A 67 -17.51 -9.52 1.08
N VAL A 68 -17.46 -8.31 1.62
CA VAL A 68 -17.51 -8.08 3.08
C VAL A 68 -18.92 -7.70 3.52
N ASN A 69 -19.60 -6.88 2.71
CA ASN A 69 -20.97 -6.49 2.97
C ASN A 69 -21.82 -6.77 1.71
N PRO A 70 -22.58 -7.88 1.68
CA PRO A 70 -23.43 -8.26 0.55
C PRO A 70 -24.52 -7.23 0.22
N PHE A 71 -24.81 -6.32 1.16
CA PHE A 71 -25.80 -5.24 0.98
C PHE A 71 -25.17 -3.96 0.40
N SER A 72 -23.84 -3.89 0.30
CA SER A 72 -23.18 -2.79 -0.41
C SER A 72 -23.29 -3.00 -1.91
N SER A 73 -23.57 -1.92 -2.65
CA SER A 73 -23.39 -1.92 -4.11
C SER A 73 -21.97 -2.40 -4.45
N ARG A 74 -21.78 -3.06 -5.59
CA ARG A 74 -20.45 -3.51 -6.02
C ARG A 74 -19.52 -2.31 -6.17
N VAL A 75 -18.69 -2.09 -5.16
CA VAL A 75 -17.63 -1.09 -5.14
C VAL A 75 -16.30 -1.83 -5.21
N LEU A 76 -15.56 -1.59 -6.29
CA LEU A 76 -14.19 -2.05 -6.46
C LEU A 76 -13.25 -0.89 -6.14
N THR A 77 -12.26 -1.14 -5.29
CA THR A 77 -11.18 -0.16 -5.05
C THR A 77 -9.85 -0.75 -5.45
N SER A 78 -9.11 -0.01 -6.28
CA SER A 78 -7.76 -0.36 -6.70
C SER A 78 -6.74 0.34 -5.81
N ARG A 79 -5.70 -0.38 -5.40
CA ARG A 79 -4.62 0.11 -4.54
C ARG A 79 -3.30 -0.26 -5.16
N ILE A 80 -2.33 0.65 -5.11
CA ILE A 80 -1.00 0.41 -5.66
C ILE A 80 -0.32 -0.69 -4.85
N TRP A 81 0.19 -1.70 -5.54
CA TRP A 81 0.97 -2.75 -4.89
C TRP A 81 2.34 -2.21 -4.49
N VAL A 82 2.71 -2.37 -3.21
CA VAL A 82 3.99 -1.86 -2.70
C VAL A 82 5.05 -2.98 -2.72
N PRO A 83 6.11 -2.86 -3.54
CA PRO A 83 7.21 -3.82 -3.54
C PRO A 83 7.97 -3.76 -2.21
N LEU A 84 8.68 -4.84 -1.85
CA LEU A 84 9.32 -4.96 -0.55
C LEU A 84 10.23 -3.77 -0.19
N SER A 85 10.98 -3.25 -1.17
CA SER A 85 11.93 -2.14 -1.00
C SER A 85 11.28 -0.81 -0.56
N LEU A 86 9.99 -0.62 -0.82
CA LEU A 86 9.28 0.64 -0.54
C LEU A 86 8.39 0.60 0.71
N ARG A 87 8.15 -0.57 1.31
CA ARG A 87 7.22 -0.72 2.44
C ARG A 87 7.60 0.15 3.64
N ASN A 88 8.89 0.18 4.00
CA ASN A 88 9.37 1.03 5.09
C ASN A 88 9.14 2.53 4.82
N LYS A 89 9.32 2.98 3.57
CA LYS A 89 9.06 4.38 3.19
C LYS A 89 7.58 4.73 3.32
N VAL A 90 6.69 3.85 2.84
CA VAL A 90 5.24 4.03 2.98
C VAL A 90 4.84 4.08 4.45
N MET A 91 5.32 3.15 5.28
CA MET A 91 5.03 3.15 6.71
C MET A 91 5.54 4.40 7.41
N SER A 92 6.78 4.82 7.13
CA SER A 92 7.38 6.04 7.72
C SER A 92 6.59 7.28 7.31
N TYR A 93 6.19 7.39 6.04
CA TYR A 93 5.38 8.51 5.56
C TYR A 93 4.07 8.65 6.35
N TYR A 94 3.27 7.58 6.43
CA TYR A 94 1.98 7.61 7.13
C TYR A 94 2.07 7.50 8.66
N HIS A 95 3.27 7.44 9.23
CA HIS A 95 3.49 7.36 10.67
C HIS A 95 4.16 8.62 11.23
N ASP A 96 5.27 9.04 10.63
CA ASP A 96 6.12 10.14 11.13
C ASP A 96 5.63 11.51 10.64
N ASP A 97 5.08 11.59 9.42
CA ASP A 97 4.73 12.88 8.83
C ASP A 97 3.59 13.56 9.60
N LEU A 98 3.76 14.84 9.93
CA LEU A 98 2.79 15.59 10.73
C LEU A 98 1.41 15.73 10.08
N LEU A 99 1.32 15.73 8.74
CA LEU A 99 0.06 15.89 8.02
C LEU A 99 -0.67 14.55 7.86
N THR A 100 0.07 13.45 7.67
CA THR A 100 -0.52 12.14 7.36
C THR A 100 -0.45 11.13 8.50
N GLY A 101 0.50 11.23 9.41
CA GLY A 101 0.76 10.21 10.43
C GLY A 101 0.75 10.72 11.86
N GLY A 102 1.61 11.69 12.19
CA GLY A 102 1.70 12.33 13.50
C GLY A 102 1.71 11.38 14.70
N HIS A 103 2.30 10.19 14.56
CA HIS A 103 2.28 9.12 15.58
C HIS A 103 0.87 8.78 16.10
N LEU A 104 -0.15 8.84 15.23
CA LEU A 104 -1.56 8.64 15.55
C LEU A 104 -1.95 7.19 15.92
N GLY A 105 -0.98 6.29 16.00
CA GLY A 105 -1.15 4.89 16.35
C GLY A 105 -1.58 3.99 15.17
N PHE A 106 -1.60 2.69 15.45
CA PHE A 106 -1.73 1.64 14.43
C PHE A 106 -2.98 1.74 13.55
N ILE A 107 -4.16 1.93 14.14
CA ILE A 107 -5.43 1.89 13.40
C ILE A 107 -5.48 3.01 12.35
N LYS A 108 -5.16 4.25 12.77
CA LYS A 108 -5.22 5.43 11.89
C LYS A 108 -4.19 5.36 10.77
N THR A 109 -2.97 4.92 11.05
CA THR A 109 -1.94 4.72 10.03
C THR A 109 -2.35 3.62 9.04
N LEU A 110 -2.91 2.51 9.52
CA LEU A 110 -3.37 1.41 8.67
C LEU A 110 -4.48 1.85 7.71
N GLU A 111 -5.47 2.60 8.22
CA GLU A 111 -6.58 3.10 7.41
C GLU A 111 -6.08 3.99 6.27
N LYS A 112 -5.17 4.93 6.55
CA LYS A 112 -4.60 5.82 5.54
C LYS A 112 -3.78 5.08 4.50
N ILE A 113 -2.90 4.16 4.91
CA ILE A 113 -2.13 3.35 3.95
C ILE A 113 -3.09 2.59 3.04
N LYS A 114 -4.12 1.95 3.60
CA LYS A 114 -5.11 1.17 2.83
C LYS A 114 -5.98 2.00 1.89
N CYS A 115 -5.98 3.33 1.96
CA CYS A 115 -6.67 4.15 0.97
C CYS A 115 -5.97 4.11 -0.40
N LYS A 116 -4.63 4.01 -0.43
CA LYS A 116 -3.83 4.15 -1.66
C LYS A 116 -2.94 2.97 -1.97
N PHE A 117 -2.46 2.27 -0.94
CA PHE A 117 -1.42 1.25 -1.03
C PHE A 117 -1.88 -0.10 -0.49
N TYR A 118 -1.26 -1.17 -0.97
CA TYR A 118 -1.50 -2.51 -0.47
C TYR A 118 -0.29 -3.44 -0.62
N TRP A 119 -0.19 -4.40 0.30
CA TRP A 119 0.65 -5.61 0.21
C TRP A 119 0.11 -6.64 1.22
N LEU A 120 0.45 -7.92 1.06
CA LEU A 120 -0.15 -9.02 1.84
C LEU A 120 0.08 -8.89 3.36
N THR A 121 1.28 -8.49 3.77
CA THR A 121 1.71 -8.48 5.19
C THR A 121 1.57 -7.09 5.85
N ILE A 122 0.73 -6.20 5.32
CA ILE A 122 0.59 -4.82 5.83
C ILE A 122 0.31 -4.73 7.34
N ILE A 123 -0.54 -5.60 7.87
CA ILE A 123 -0.89 -5.60 9.30
C ILE A 123 0.30 -5.99 10.19
N PRO A 124 0.93 -7.17 10.02
CA PRO A 124 2.07 -7.54 10.85
C PRO A 124 3.28 -6.61 10.64
N ASP A 125 3.54 -6.17 9.41
CA ASP A 125 4.64 -5.24 9.11
C ASP A 125 4.45 -3.91 9.86
N LEU A 126 3.24 -3.34 9.80
CA LEU A 126 2.94 -2.07 10.46
C LEU A 126 2.93 -2.18 11.99
N LYS A 127 2.46 -3.30 12.55
CA LYS A 127 2.54 -3.55 14.00
C LYS A 127 3.99 -3.57 14.47
N SER A 128 4.85 -4.31 13.77
CA SER A 128 6.27 -4.38 14.07
C SER A 128 6.92 -3.00 13.98
N PHE A 129 6.63 -2.26 12.91
CA PHE A 129 7.13 -0.91 12.68
C PHE A 129 6.78 0.04 13.85
N ILE A 130 5.49 0.14 14.21
CA ILE A 130 5.04 1.04 15.27
C ILE A 130 5.56 0.61 16.64
N SER A 131 5.63 -0.69 16.92
CA SER A 131 6.19 -1.19 18.20
C SER A 131 7.66 -0.84 18.40
N SER A 132 8.40 -0.59 17.31
CA SER A 132 9.80 -0.16 17.36
C SER A 132 9.96 1.36 17.54
N CYS A 133 8.87 2.13 17.49
CA CYS A 133 8.92 3.58 17.62
C CYS A 133 8.95 4.01 19.11
N MET A 134 10.06 4.66 19.50
CA MET A 134 10.23 5.20 20.85
C MET A 134 9.14 6.22 21.21
N THR A 135 8.79 7.13 20.30
CA THR A 135 7.75 8.15 20.54
C THR A 135 6.40 7.51 20.84
N CYS A 136 6.00 6.51 20.05
CA CYS A 136 4.75 5.79 20.28
C CYS A 136 4.79 5.01 21.60
N ALA A 137 5.90 4.35 21.92
CA ALA A 137 6.07 3.62 23.18
C ALA A 137 5.86 4.53 24.41
N LEU A 138 6.38 5.78 24.36
CA LEU A 138 6.20 6.78 25.41
C LEU A 138 4.76 7.30 25.53
N ILE A 139 4.01 7.37 24.43
CA ILE A 139 2.61 7.80 24.44
C ILE A 139 1.70 6.71 25.03
N THR A 140 1.98 5.44 24.71
CA THR A 140 1.13 4.30 25.12
C THR A 140 1.38 3.80 26.54
N SER A 141 2.37 4.30 27.26
CA SER A 141 2.76 3.84 28.60
C SER A 141 2.03 4.53 29.77
N LYS A 142 0.76 4.93 29.56
CA LYS A 142 -0.12 5.50 30.59
C LYS A 142 -1.23 4.54 31.01
#